data_AF-A0A941UAC6-F1
#
_entry.id   AF-A0A941UAC6-F1
#
_cell.length_a   1.000
_cell.length_b   1.000
_cell.length_c   1.000
_cell.angle_alpha   90.00
_cell.angle_beta   90.00
_cell.angle_gamma   90.00
#
_symmetry.space_group_name_H-M   'P 1'
#
loop_
_entity.id
_entity.type
_entity.pdbx_description
1 polymer ?
#
loop_
_entity_poly.entity_id
_entity_poly.type
_entity_poly.pdbx_seq_one_letter_code
_entity_poly.pdbx_strand_id
1 'polypeptide(L)'
;MMTEDNQMMNILYAPLSYTHSDNLSSIYPSMEILTDVILNHWIITKYHLDDLPDVWKYDNPISTILISNWYIIPKISYFIGGYILRERLILDNSVLMSDLQLLSFISLPLRHSVQGISDYKNINYATFGAAFILGIAKNFPIALKQRLHLFFPSDMDFPKIKISITPDNINLLKMAIIYARNSNK
;
A
#
# COMPACT_ATOMS: atom_id res chain seq x y z
N MET A 1 3.88 15.30 -16.50
CA MET A 1 4.47 13.94 -16.37
C MET A 1 5.70 14.10 -15.50
N MET A 2 5.70 13.61 -14.25
CA MET A 2 6.92 13.66 -13.44
C MET A 2 7.93 12.70 -14.06
N THR A 3 9.20 13.12 -14.18
CA THR A 3 10.29 12.20 -14.54
C THR A 3 10.46 11.17 -13.43
N GLU A 4 10.89 9.95 -13.75
CA GLU A 4 11.07 8.86 -12.78
C GLU A 4 11.98 9.27 -11.61
N ASP A 5 13.00 10.10 -11.89
CA ASP A 5 13.89 10.68 -10.89
C ASP A 5 13.16 11.61 -9.92
N ASN A 6 12.23 12.44 -10.41
CA ASN A 6 11.46 13.35 -9.58
C ASN A 6 10.45 12.58 -8.71
N GLN A 7 9.88 11.50 -9.23
CA GLN A 7 9.03 10.61 -8.45
C GLN A 7 9.81 9.94 -7.32
N MET A 8 11.03 9.44 -7.60
CA MET A 8 11.87 8.85 -6.56
C MET A 8 12.26 9.89 -5.50
N MET A 9 12.64 11.11 -5.90
CA MET A 9 12.95 12.18 -4.95
C MET A 9 11.78 12.47 -4.01
N ASN A 10 10.55 12.51 -4.52
CA ASN A 10 9.39 12.71 -3.66
C ASN A 10 9.12 11.53 -2.74
N ILE A 11 9.34 10.29 -3.20
CA ILE A 11 9.24 9.11 -2.34
C ILE A 11 10.28 9.20 -1.22
N LEU A 12 11.50 9.60 -1.52
CA LEU A 12 12.58 9.61 -0.53
C LEU A 12 12.46 10.77 0.46
N TYR A 13 12.09 11.95 -0.02
CA TYR A 13 12.25 13.20 0.72
C TYR A 13 10.96 13.97 0.98
N ALA A 14 9.81 13.50 0.47
CA ALA A 14 8.50 14.11 0.71
C ALA A 14 7.48 13.17 1.38
N PRO A 15 7.83 12.46 2.48
CA PRO A 15 6.94 11.47 3.09
C PRO A 15 5.61 12.00 3.62
N LEU A 16 5.52 13.29 3.95
CA LEU A 16 4.27 13.93 4.38
C LEU A 16 3.14 13.70 3.39
N SER A 17 3.45 13.71 2.09
CA SER A 17 2.47 13.56 1.01
C SER A 17 1.75 12.22 0.96
N TYR A 18 2.26 11.21 1.68
CA TYR A 18 1.72 9.86 1.64
C TYR A 18 1.64 9.16 3.00
N THR A 19 2.14 9.79 4.06
CA THR A 19 2.11 9.22 5.41
C THR A 19 0.68 9.22 5.96
N HIS A 20 0.24 8.08 6.48
CA HIS A 20 -1.06 7.92 7.10
C HIS A 20 -1.20 8.84 8.31
N SER A 21 -2.42 9.34 8.52
CA SER A 21 -2.76 10.29 9.58
C SER A 21 -2.28 9.84 10.97
N ASP A 22 -2.44 8.56 11.28
CA ASP A 22 -2.17 8.03 12.62
C ASP A 22 -0.67 8.07 12.98
N ASN A 23 0.19 7.98 11.97
CA ASN A 23 1.65 8.12 12.13
C ASN A 23 2.07 9.57 12.49
N LEU A 24 1.17 10.52 12.30
CA LEU A 24 1.39 11.95 12.56
C LEU A 24 0.67 12.46 13.82
N SER A 25 -0.05 11.57 14.53
CA SER A 25 -0.84 11.87 15.73
C SER A 25 -0.16 12.80 16.74
N SER A 26 1.13 12.56 16.99
CA SER A 26 1.94 13.32 17.95
C SER A 26 2.23 14.78 17.57
N ILE A 27 2.02 15.18 16.31
CA ILE A 27 2.39 16.51 15.79
C ILE A 27 1.23 17.27 15.14
N TYR A 28 0.01 16.72 15.13
CA TYR A 28 -1.17 17.41 14.62
C TYR A 28 -1.32 18.85 15.11
N PRO A 29 -1.16 19.15 16.42
CA PRO A 29 -1.33 20.51 16.91
C PRO A 29 -0.36 21.52 16.30
N SER A 30 0.75 21.06 15.72
CA SER A 30 1.81 21.90 15.15
C SER A 30 1.85 21.90 13.63
N MET A 31 1.05 21.06 12.94
CA MET A 31 1.08 20.97 11.48
C MET A 31 0.69 22.26 10.76
N GLU A 32 -0.23 23.03 11.31
CA GLU A 32 -0.68 24.29 10.70
C GLU A 32 0.40 25.38 10.70
N ILE A 33 1.43 25.22 11.53
CA ILE A 33 2.48 26.23 11.77
C ILE A 33 3.79 25.82 11.09
N LEU A 34 4.04 24.53 10.95
CA LEU A 34 5.28 23.99 10.39
C LEU A 34 5.20 23.90 8.87
N THR A 35 6.31 24.19 8.19
CA THR A 35 6.41 24.00 6.74
C THR A 35 6.52 22.52 6.38
N ASP A 36 6.07 22.15 5.17
CA ASP A 36 6.19 20.79 4.64
C ASP A 36 7.63 20.26 4.71
N VAL A 37 8.63 21.11 4.50
CA VAL A 37 10.05 20.72 4.58
C VAL A 37 10.40 20.25 6.00
N ILE A 38 9.97 20.99 7.03
CA ILE A 38 10.22 20.63 8.43
C ILE A 38 9.47 19.35 8.80
N LEU A 39 8.21 19.22 8.35
CA LEU A 39 7.40 18.04 8.60
C LEU A 39 8.00 16.79 7.94
N ASN A 40 8.44 16.89 6.68
CA ASN A 40 9.13 15.81 5.97
C ASN A 40 10.41 15.38 6.69
N HIS A 41 11.24 16.35 7.11
CA HIS A 41 12.45 16.07 7.88
C HIS A 41 12.15 15.39 9.22
N TRP A 42 11.09 15.84 9.91
CA TRP A 42 10.66 15.22 11.16
C TRP A 42 10.20 13.77 10.95
N ILE A 43 9.43 13.47 9.90
CA ILE A 43 9.00 12.09 9.60
C ILE A 43 10.22 11.20 9.32
N ILE A 44 11.16 11.66 8.47
CA ILE A 44 12.40 10.94 8.16
C ILE A 44 13.18 10.62 9.43
N THR A 45 13.31 11.61 10.32
CA THR A 45 14.07 11.48 11.56
C THR A 45 13.37 10.57 12.58
N LYS A 46 12.07 10.77 12.80
CA LYS A 46 11.28 9.99 13.78
C LYS A 46 11.25 8.51 13.44
N TYR A 47 11.07 8.18 12.16
CA TYR A 47 10.95 6.80 11.70
C TYR A 47 12.28 6.19 11.25
N HIS A 48 13.40 6.91 11.40
CA HIS A 48 14.73 6.48 10.97
C HIS A 48 14.72 5.94 9.53
N LEU A 49 14.16 6.70 8.60
CA LEU A 49 14.03 6.27 7.21
C LEU A 49 15.40 6.28 6.53
N ASP A 50 15.83 5.11 6.06
CA ASP A 50 17.12 4.94 5.40
C ASP A 50 17.14 5.58 4.00
N ASP A 51 18.33 5.93 3.52
CA ASP A 51 18.55 6.27 2.12
C ASP A 51 18.63 5.02 1.23
N LEU A 52 18.48 5.22 -0.09
CA LEU A 52 18.70 4.13 -1.04
C LEU A 52 20.19 3.75 -1.08
N PRO A 53 20.51 2.46 -1.29
CA PRO A 53 21.88 2.07 -1.63
C PRO A 53 22.33 2.73 -2.93
N ASP A 54 23.59 3.18 -3.00
CA ASP A 54 24.17 3.86 -4.17
C ASP A 54 24.04 3.07 -5.49
N VAL A 55 24.00 1.74 -5.39
CA VAL A 55 23.91 0.82 -6.53
C VAL A 55 22.49 0.39 -6.88
N TRP A 56 21.48 0.90 -6.18
CA TRP A 56 20.09 0.47 -6.39
C TRP A 56 19.55 0.96 -7.75
N LYS A 57 18.87 0.06 -8.46
CA LYS A 57 18.26 0.34 -9.77
C LYS A 57 16.84 -0.24 -9.85
N TYR A 58 16.05 0.33 -10.76
CA TYR A 58 14.74 -0.17 -11.17
C TYR A 58 14.90 -1.41 -12.09
N ASP A 59 15.30 -2.54 -11.54
CA ASP A 59 15.60 -3.74 -12.32
C ASP A 59 14.44 -4.75 -12.38
N ASN A 60 13.48 -4.66 -11.46
CA ASN A 60 12.34 -5.57 -11.37
C ASN A 60 11.03 -4.88 -11.80
N PRO A 61 10.24 -5.49 -12.72
CA PRO A 61 8.96 -4.94 -13.16
C PRO A 61 7.97 -4.66 -12.01
N ILE A 62 8.02 -5.44 -10.92
CA ILE A 62 7.20 -5.19 -9.73
C ILE A 62 7.56 -3.86 -9.08
N SER A 63 8.86 -3.56 -8.95
CA SER A 63 9.34 -2.30 -8.38
C SER A 63 8.89 -1.13 -9.22
N THR A 64 9.04 -1.22 -10.54
CA THR A 64 8.55 -0.19 -11.46
C THR A 64 7.04 0.02 -11.29
N ILE A 65 6.25 -1.07 -11.29
CA ILE A 65 4.79 -0.98 -11.15
C ILE A 65 4.38 -0.29 -9.84
N LEU A 66 4.97 -0.69 -8.71
CA LEU A 66 4.63 -0.12 -7.41
C LEU A 66 5.08 1.34 -7.29
N ILE A 67 6.30 1.64 -7.74
CA ILE A 67 6.83 3.01 -7.70
C ILE A 67 5.98 3.93 -8.58
N SER A 68 5.68 3.56 -9.82
CA SER A 68 4.81 4.35 -10.70
C SER A 68 3.39 4.56 -10.15
N ASN A 69 2.97 3.79 -9.15
CA ASN A 69 1.67 3.88 -8.51
C ASN A 69 1.74 4.21 -7.01
N TRP A 70 2.85 4.80 -6.56
CA TRP A 70 3.16 4.99 -5.14
C TRP A 70 2.00 5.58 -4.34
N TYR A 71 1.48 6.72 -4.77
CA TYR A 71 0.46 7.48 -4.05
C TYR A 71 -0.92 6.81 -3.98
N ILE A 72 -1.17 5.77 -4.78
CA ILE A 72 -2.44 5.03 -4.76
C ILE A 72 -2.30 3.64 -4.09
N ILE A 73 -1.15 3.33 -3.49
CA ILE A 73 -0.90 2.07 -2.77
C ILE A 73 -1.96 1.75 -1.71
N PRO A 74 -2.45 2.69 -0.88
CA PRO A 74 -3.51 2.38 0.09
C PRO A 74 -4.77 1.85 -0.60
N LYS A 75 -5.15 2.45 -1.73
CA LYS A 75 -6.34 2.08 -2.49
C LYS A 75 -6.16 0.75 -3.22
N ILE A 76 -4.97 0.51 -3.79
CA ILE A 76 -4.60 -0.80 -4.34
C ILE A 76 -4.72 -1.87 -3.26
N SER A 77 -4.19 -1.61 -2.07
CA SER A 77 -4.25 -2.51 -0.92
C SER A 77 -5.70 -2.81 -0.55
N TYR A 78 -6.55 -1.79 -0.43
CA TYR A 78 -7.97 -1.96 -0.16
C TYR A 78 -8.66 -2.93 -1.15
N PHE A 79 -8.48 -2.73 -2.46
CA PHE A 79 -9.05 -3.62 -3.47
C PHE A 79 -8.52 -5.05 -3.35
N ILE A 80 -7.20 -5.22 -3.25
CA ILE A 80 -6.57 -6.54 -3.13
C ILE A 80 -7.06 -7.26 -1.87
N GLY A 81 -7.11 -6.56 -0.75
CA GLY A 81 -7.58 -7.09 0.52
C GLY A 81 -9.01 -7.56 0.47
N GLY A 82 -9.90 -6.74 -0.12
CA GLY A 82 -11.28 -7.15 -0.34
C GLY A 82 -11.40 -8.34 -1.29
N TYR A 83 -10.56 -8.43 -2.31
CA TYR A 83 -10.54 -9.60 -3.21
C TYR A 83 -10.11 -10.89 -2.50
N ILE A 84 -9.02 -10.81 -1.72
CA ILE A 84 -8.51 -11.94 -0.93
C ILE A 84 -9.57 -12.43 0.07
N LEU A 85 -10.39 -11.52 0.59
CA LEU A 85 -11.41 -11.80 1.60
C LEU A 85 -12.83 -11.82 1.03
N ARG A 86 -13.00 -11.93 -0.29
CA ARG A 86 -14.29 -11.76 -0.97
C ARG A 86 -15.39 -12.68 -0.44
N GLU A 87 -15.05 -13.92 -0.09
CA GLU A 87 -16.02 -14.88 0.44
C GLU A 87 -16.57 -14.44 1.80
N ARG A 88 -15.72 -13.82 2.63
CA ARG A 88 -16.14 -13.27 3.93
C ARG A 88 -16.89 -11.94 3.76
N LEU A 89 -16.46 -11.09 2.83
CA LEU A 89 -17.16 -9.85 2.48
C LEU A 89 -18.60 -10.08 2.01
N ILE A 90 -18.85 -11.16 1.28
CA ILE A 90 -20.21 -11.54 0.85
C ILE A 90 -21.09 -11.92 2.04
N LEU A 91 -20.51 -12.47 3.10
CA LEU A 91 -21.23 -12.77 4.34
C LEU A 91 -21.49 -11.49 5.15
N ASP A 92 -20.55 -10.53 5.14
CA ASP A 92 -20.67 -9.21 5.77
C ASP A 92 -21.33 -8.19 4.83
N ASN A 93 -22.64 -8.30 4.67
CA ASN A 93 -23.47 -7.57 3.70
C ASN A 93 -23.42 -6.02 3.82
N SER A 94 -22.91 -5.47 4.92
CA SER A 94 -22.88 -4.02 5.17
C SER A 94 -21.83 -3.26 4.35
N VAL A 95 -20.69 -3.89 4.04
CA VAL A 95 -19.58 -3.24 3.31
C VAL A 95 -19.83 -3.25 1.80
N LEU A 96 -20.49 -4.29 1.29
CA LEU A 96 -20.79 -4.40 -0.15
C LEU A 96 -21.85 -3.41 -0.63
N MET A 97 -22.74 -2.98 0.27
CA MET A 97 -23.80 -2.03 -0.07
C MET A 97 -23.31 -0.58 -0.11
N SER A 98 -22.14 -0.28 0.44
CA SER A 98 -21.58 1.08 0.49
C SER A 98 -20.51 1.36 -0.56
N ASP A 99 -19.90 0.33 -1.16
CA ASP A 99 -18.82 0.49 -2.15
C ASP A 99 -19.03 -0.39 -3.41
N LEU A 100 -19.68 0.21 -4.42
CA LEU A 100 -19.97 -0.45 -5.70
C LEU A 100 -18.71 -0.76 -6.51
N GLN A 101 -17.62 0.01 -6.35
CA GLN A 101 -16.38 -0.23 -7.06
C GLN A 101 -15.66 -1.45 -6.49
N LEU A 102 -15.63 -1.56 -5.15
CA LEU A 102 -15.13 -2.76 -4.49
C LEU A 102 -15.96 -3.99 -4.89
N LEU A 103 -17.29 -3.89 -4.87
CA LEU A 103 -18.19 -4.97 -5.29
C LEU A 103 -17.89 -5.45 -6.72
N SER A 104 -17.71 -4.50 -7.63
CA SER A 104 -17.36 -4.78 -9.02
C SER A 104 -15.99 -5.46 -9.14
N PHE A 105 -15.01 -5.04 -8.34
CA PHE A 105 -13.67 -5.63 -8.33
C PHE A 105 -13.67 -7.06 -7.80
N ILE A 106 -14.33 -7.33 -6.67
CA ILE A 106 -14.34 -8.66 -6.05
C ILE A 106 -15.10 -9.71 -6.88
N SER A 107 -15.96 -9.25 -7.78
CA SER A 107 -16.72 -10.07 -8.71
C SER A 107 -15.89 -10.54 -9.92
N LEU A 108 -14.66 -10.03 -10.11
CA LEU A 108 -13.79 -10.48 -11.20
C LEU A 108 -13.35 -11.94 -11.00
N PRO A 109 -13.29 -12.76 -12.06
CA PRO A 109 -12.89 -14.17 -11.99
C PRO A 109 -11.34 -14.33 -12.00
N LEU A 110 -10.65 -13.58 -11.15
CA LEU A 110 -9.20 -13.67 -10.98
C LEU A 110 -8.83 -14.88 -10.10
N ARG A 111 -7.65 -15.43 -10.37
CA ARG A 111 -7.01 -16.42 -9.51
C ARG A 111 -5.99 -15.70 -8.62
N HIS A 112 -5.80 -16.22 -7.42
CA HIS A 112 -4.72 -15.81 -6.53
C HIS A 112 -4.26 -17.03 -5.72
N SER A 113 -3.01 -17.01 -5.28
CA SER A 113 -2.39 -18.14 -4.56
C SER A 113 -2.06 -17.79 -3.11
N VAL A 114 -2.84 -16.89 -2.50
CA VAL A 114 -2.59 -16.39 -1.14
C VAL A 114 -2.95 -17.47 -0.13
N GLN A 115 -2.02 -17.82 0.76
CA GLN A 115 -2.19 -18.83 1.80
C GLN A 115 -2.16 -18.23 3.20
N GLY A 116 -2.83 -18.88 4.16
CA GLY A 116 -2.78 -18.53 5.58
C GLY A 116 -3.90 -17.59 6.06
N ILE A 117 -5.06 -17.56 5.38
CA ILE A 117 -6.15 -16.61 5.68
C ILE A 117 -7.07 -17.10 6.82
N SER A 118 -7.13 -18.41 7.07
CA SER A 118 -8.12 -19.05 7.95
C SER A 118 -8.06 -18.60 9.42
N ASP A 119 -6.91 -18.12 9.88
CA ASP A 119 -6.62 -18.04 11.32
C ASP A 119 -6.99 -16.70 11.96
N TYR A 120 -7.51 -15.74 11.18
CA TYR A 120 -7.79 -14.38 11.64
C TYR A 120 -9.24 -14.18 12.05
N LYS A 121 -9.44 -13.72 13.30
CA LYS A 121 -10.74 -13.39 13.91
C LYS A 121 -11.21 -11.96 13.62
N ASN A 122 -10.30 -10.99 13.66
CA ASN A 122 -10.59 -9.60 13.29
C ASN A 122 -10.13 -9.36 11.86
N ILE A 123 -11.07 -9.04 10.98
CA ILE A 123 -10.84 -8.92 9.54
C ILE A 123 -10.86 -7.45 9.19
N ASN A 124 -9.69 -6.92 8.84
CA ASN A 124 -9.60 -5.62 8.20
C ASN A 124 -9.04 -5.83 6.79
N TYR A 125 -9.84 -5.52 5.77
CA TYR A 125 -9.48 -5.77 4.37
C TYR A 125 -8.18 -5.07 3.99
N ALA A 126 -7.98 -3.83 4.45
CA ALA A 126 -6.79 -3.06 4.14
C ALA A 126 -5.50 -3.73 4.66
N THR A 127 -5.54 -4.45 5.79
CA THR A 127 -4.36 -5.12 6.36
C THR A 127 -3.90 -6.28 5.49
N PHE A 128 -4.83 -7.09 4.96
CA PHE A 128 -4.52 -8.19 4.05
C PHE A 128 -3.98 -7.68 2.71
N GLY A 129 -4.55 -6.59 2.20
CA GLY A 129 -4.03 -5.91 1.03
C GLY A 129 -2.62 -5.37 1.22
N ALA A 130 -2.38 -4.71 2.34
CA ALA A 130 -1.07 -4.16 2.68
C ALA A 130 -0.03 -5.28 2.83
N ALA A 131 -0.36 -6.36 3.54
CA ALA A 131 0.49 -7.54 3.67
C ALA A 131 0.80 -8.17 2.30
N PHE A 132 -0.16 -8.16 1.37
CA PHE A 132 0.06 -8.61 0.00
C PHE A 132 1.07 -7.73 -0.74
N ILE A 133 0.92 -6.40 -0.68
CA ILE A 133 1.84 -5.45 -1.31
C ILE A 133 3.24 -5.60 -0.73
N LEU A 134 3.38 -5.66 0.60
CA LEU A 134 4.66 -5.89 1.28
C LEU A 134 5.29 -7.22 0.88
N GLY A 135 4.48 -8.29 0.74
CA GLY A 135 4.93 -9.60 0.31
C GLY A 135 5.43 -9.63 -1.14
N ILE A 136 4.75 -8.94 -2.06
CA ILE A 136 5.21 -8.77 -3.45
C ILE A 136 6.47 -7.88 -3.51
N ALA A 137 6.55 -6.86 -2.67
CA ALA A 137 7.69 -5.95 -2.54
C ALA A 137 8.89 -6.55 -1.76
N LYS A 138 8.99 -7.88 -1.64
CA LYS A 138 10.06 -8.55 -0.88
C LYS A 138 11.48 -8.16 -1.29
N ASN A 139 11.69 -7.78 -2.55
CA ASN A 139 13.00 -7.37 -3.08
C ASN A 139 13.27 -5.87 -2.96
N PHE A 140 12.36 -5.10 -2.35
CA PHE A 140 12.62 -3.68 -2.12
C PHE A 140 13.79 -3.49 -1.17
N PRO A 141 14.62 -2.45 -1.41
CA PRO A 141 15.59 -1.99 -0.43
C PRO A 141 14.84 -1.55 0.82
N ILE A 142 15.54 -1.60 1.96
CA ILE A 142 14.94 -1.32 3.25
C ILE A 142 14.29 0.08 3.32
N ALA A 143 14.95 1.07 2.71
CA ALA A 143 14.46 2.43 2.55
C ALA A 143 13.04 2.52 1.94
N LEU A 144 12.75 1.72 0.89
CA LEU A 144 11.42 1.71 0.28
C LEU A 144 10.41 0.90 1.11
N LYS A 145 10.85 -0.17 1.77
CA LYS A 145 9.97 -0.95 2.66
C LYS A 145 9.51 -0.12 3.85
N GLN A 146 10.42 0.61 4.51
CA GLN A 146 10.08 1.52 5.60
C GLN A 146 9.04 2.55 5.15
N ARG A 147 9.21 3.13 3.96
CA ARG A 147 8.26 4.10 3.40
C ARG A 147 6.92 3.48 3.00
N LEU A 148 6.90 2.21 2.56
CA LEU A 148 5.63 1.48 2.35
C LEU A 148 4.83 1.35 3.63
N HIS A 149 5.48 1.15 4.79
CA HIS A 149 4.77 1.05 6.07
C HIS A 149 4.08 2.37 6.47
N LEU A 150 4.61 3.53 6.06
CA LEU A 150 4.04 4.83 6.41
C LEU A 150 2.64 5.06 5.82
N PHE A 151 2.25 4.33 4.77
CA PHE A 151 0.90 4.41 4.18
C PHE A 151 -0.20 3.87 5.08
N PHE A 152 0.16 3.12 6.11
CA PHE A 152 -0.78 2.39 6.94
C PHE A 152 -0.77 2.91 8.38
N PRO A 153 -1.89 2.77 9.11
CA PRO A 153 -1.96 3.07 10.54
C PRO A 153 -0.80 2.47 11.34
N SER A 154 -0.33 3.21 12.36
CA SER A 154 0.83 2.83 13.18
C SER A 154 0.59 1.56 14.01
N ASP A 155 -0.67 1.29 14.34
CA ASP A 155 -1.14 0.16 15.14
C ASP A 155 -1.64 -1.00 14.27
N MET A 156 -1.46 -0.91 12.94
CA MET A 156 -1.89 -1.94 12.01
C MET A 156 -1.08 -3.22 12.20
N ASP A 157 -1.75 -4.29 12.61
CA ASP A 157 -1.17 -5.64 12.63
C ASP A 157 -1.30 -6.29 11.24
N PHE A 158 -0.16 -6.57 10.61
CA PHE A 158 -0.13 -7.17 9.28
C PHE A 158 -0.26 -8.70 9.38
N PRO A 159 -1.25 -9.31 8.72
CA PRO A 159 -1.39 -10.76 8.73
C PRO A 159 -0.16 -11.42 8.07
N LYS A 160 0.33 -12.48 8.71
CA LYS A 160 1.39 -13.35 8.18
C LYS A 160 0.84 -14.22 7.05
N ILE A 161 0.72 -13.64 5.87
CA ILE A 161 0.34 -14.35 4.64
C ILE A 161 1.59 -14.68 3.82
N LYS A 162 1.58 -15.85 3.18
CA LYS A 162 2.66 -16.25 2.25
C LYS A 162 2.31 -15.79 0.84
N ILE A 163 3.16 -14.93 0.28
CA ILE A 163 3.01 -14.40 -1.08
C ILE A 163 4.17 -14.86 -1.95
N SER A 164 3.85 -15.49 -3.07
CA SER A 164 4.78 -15.81 -4.15
C SER A 164 4.55 -14.87 -5.33
N ILE A 165 5.62 -14.54 -6.06
CA ILE A 165 5.52 -13.76 -7.30
C ILE A 165 5.08 -14.73 -8.40
N THR A 166 3.78 -14.83 -8.64
CA THR A 166 3.16 -15.68 -9.67
C THR A 166 2.41 -14.81 -10.69
N PRO A 167 2.17 -15.31 -11.92
CA PRO A 167 1.35 -14.59 -12.90
C PRO A 167 -0.01 -14.18 -12.35
N ASP A 168 -0.65 -15.04 -11.55
CA ASP A 168 -1.95 -14.79 -10.92
C ASP A 168 -1.89 -13.59 -9.95
N ASN A 169 -0.90 -13.56 -9.05
CA ASN A 169 -0.75 -12.46 -8.10
C ASN A 169 -0.34 -11.16 -8.79
N ILE A 170 0.45 -11.23 -9.87
CA ILE A 170 0.77 -10.06 -10.71
C ILE A 170 -0.48 -9.53 -11.41
N ASN A 171 -1.32 -10.42 -11.93
CA ASN A 171 -2.57 -10.04 -12.58
C ASN A 171 -3.54 -9.38 -11.58
N LEU A 172 -3.66 -9.94 -10.37
CA LEU A 172 -4.42 -9.33 -9.28
C LEU A 172 -3.93 -7.90 -8.97
N LEU A 173 -2.61 -7.71 -8.84
CA LEU A 173 -2.02 -6.38 -8.63
C LEU A 173 -2.37 -5.41 -9.77
N LYS A 174 -2.22 -5.84 -11.03
CA LYS A 174 -2.52 -5.01 -12.21
C LYS A 174 -3.99 -4.60 -12.26
N MET A 175 -4.90 -5.53 -11.99
CA MET A 175 -6.33 -5.23 -11.97
C MET A 175 -6.69 -4.28 -10.83
N ALA A 176 -6.11 -4.48 -9.63
CA ALA A 176 -6.31 -3.56 -8.51
C ALA A 176 -5.83 -2.14 -8.83
N ILE A 177 -4.71 -1.99 -9.55
CA ILE A 177 -4.21 -0.69 -10.02
C ILE A 177 -5.21 -0.02 -10.97
N ILE A 178 -5.76 -0.77 -11.93
CA ILE A 178 -6.76 -0.24 -12.88
C ILE A 178 -7.97 0.31 -12.13
N TYR A 179 -8.50 -0.47 -11.17
CA TYR A 179 -9.65 -0.05 -10.36
C TYR A 179 -9.31 1.15 -9.47
N ALA A 180 -8.18 1.11 -8.77
CA ALA A 180 -7.73 2.21 -7.90
C ALA A 180 -7.61 3.55 -8.65
N ARG A 181 -7.12 3.53 -9.90
CA ARG A 181 -7.02 4.74 -10.74
C ARG A 181 -8.38 5.28 -11.17
N ASN A 182 -9.31 4.40 -11.54
CA ASN A 182 -10.65 4.79 -12.01
C ASN A 182 -11.56 5.30 -10.90
N SER A 183 -11.23 4.98 -9.66
CA SER A 183 -11.99 5.32 -8.47
C SER A 183 -11.75 6.76 -7.96
N ASN A 184 -10.90 7.54 -8.63
CA ASN A 184 -10.57 8.93 -8.30
C ASN A 184 -11.22 9.94 -9.27
N LYS A 185 -12.19 9.49 -10.08
CA LYS A 185 -13.07 10.31 -10.90
C LYS A 185 -14.47 10.32 -10.29
#